data_AF-A0A1C6F9G9-F1
#
_entry.id   AF-A0A1C6F9G9-F1
#
_cell.length_a   1.000
_cell.length_b   1.000
_cell.length_c   1.000
_cell.angle_alpha   90.00
_cell.angle_beta   90.00
_cell.angle_gamma   90.00
#
_symmetry.space_group_name_H-M   'P 1'
#
loop_
_entity.id
_entity.type
_entity.pdbx_description
1 polymer ?
#
loop_
_entity_poly.entity_id
_entity_poly.type
_entity_poly.pdbx_seq_one_letter_code
_entity_poly.pdbx_strand_id
1 'polypeptide(L)'
;MGEFLQNMYVWLWAALAILMIIVGIKYRHEHQGLLAVLMAVFFIFMTVWYGLRTFAGYPMFEGTLNIIFRCILGGFLVALGLIYWFIRKRK
;
A
#
# COMPACT_ATOMS: atom_id res chain seq x y z
N MET A 1 -7.85 -21.32 10.74
CA MET A 1 -7.36 -21.04 9.36
C MET A 1 -7.09 -19.56 9.06
N GLY A 2 -7.50 -18.60 9.90
CA GLY A 2 -7.28 -17.17 9.62
C GLY A 2 -5.85 -16.65 9.81
N GLU A 3 -5.10 -17.20 10.78
CA GLU A 3 -3.74 -16.75 11.12
C GLU A 3 -2.72 -17.09 10.02
N PHE A 4 -2.82 -18.26 9.40
CA PHE A 4 -1.93 -18.66 8.31
C PHE A 4 -2.11 -17.79 7.06
N LEU A 5 -3.37 -17.50 6.70
CA LEU A 5 -3.70 -16.58 5.60
C LEU A 5 -3.17 -15.18 5.88
N GLN A 6 -3.36 -14.65 7.08
CA GLN A 6 -2.87 -13.32 7.46
C GLN A 6 -1.35 -13.23 7.44
N ASN A 7 -0.65 -14.26 7.94
CA ASN A 7 0.80 -14.32 7.87
C ASN A 7 1.29 -14.35 6.40
N MET A 8 0.66 -15.17 5.55
CA MET A 8 0.98 -15.22 4.12
C MET A 8 0.75 -13.85 3.43
N TYR A 9 -0.30 -13.11 3.78
CA TYR A 9 -0.52 -11.76 3.27
C TYR A 9 0.58 -10.79 3.70
N VAL A 10 1.05 -10.83 4.95
CA VAL A 10 2.15 -9.95 5.41
C VAL A 10 3.41 -10.17 4.58
N TRP A 11 3.80 -11.42 4.38
CA TRP A 11 4.97 -11.77 3.57
C TRP A 11 4.80 -11.36 2.09
N LEU A 12 3.58 -11.49 1.55
CA LEU A 12 3.26 -11.04 0.19
C LEU A 12 3.36 -9.52 0.06
N TRP A 13 2.81 -8.76 1.02
CA TRP A 13 2.92 -7.30 1.04
C TRP A 13 4.38 -6.84 1.19
N ALA A 14 5.16 -7.51 2.03
CA ALA A 14 6.58 -7.21 2.20
C ALA A 14 7.37 -7.45 0.91
N ALA A 15 7.13 -8.57 0.22
CA ALA A 15 7.76 -8.87 -1.06
C ALA A 15 7.40 -7.81 -2.12
N LEU A 16 6.11 -7.43 -2.19
CA LEU A 16 5.63 -6.39 -3.10
C LEU A 16 6.24 -5.02 -2.78
N ALA A 17 6.40 -4.65 -1.49
CA ALA A 17 7.04 -3.41 -1.09
C ALA A 17 8.49 -3.34 -1.60
N ILE A 18 9.26 -4.42 -1.42
CA ILE A 18 10.65 -4.50 -1.90
C ILE A 18 10.71 -4.38 -3.43
N LEU A 19 9.85 -5.10 -4.14
CA LEU A 19 9.76 -5.01 -5.60
C LEU A 19 9.45 -3.58 -6.06
N MET A 20 8.52 -2.89 -5.40
CA MET A 20 8.17 -1.51 -5.75
C MET A 20 9.27 -0.50 -5.44
N ILE A 21 10.07 -0.72 -4.39
CA ILE A 21 11.26 0.10 -4.11
C ILE A 21 12.29 -0.05 -5.24
N ILE A 22 12.56 -1.29 -5.70
CA ILE A 22 13.49 -1.56 -6.81
C ILE A 22 12.98 -0.91 -8.10
N VAL A 23 11.69 -1.05 -8.41
CA VAL A 23 11.05 -0.40 -9.56
C VAL A 23 11.12 1.12 -9.44
N GLY A 24 10.88 1.69 -8.25
CA GLY A 24 10.95 3.13 -8.01
C GLY A 24 12.35 3.71 -8.22
N ILE A 25 13.40 2.98 -7.82
CA ILE A 25 14.79 3.37 -8.08
C ILE A 25 15.11 3.25 -9.58
N LYS A 26 14.66 2.16 -10.23
CA LYS A 26 14.92 1.87 -11.65
C LYS A 26 14.20 2.85 -12.61
N TYR A 27 12.97 3.24 -12.29
CA TYR A 27 12.12 4.12 -13.11
C TYR A 27 12.05 5.56 -12.57
N ARG A 28 13.05 5.97 -11.78
CA ARG A 28 13.14 7.28 -11.13
C ARG A 28 13.10 8.47 -12.11
N HIS A 29 13.50 8.26 -13.37
CA HIS A 29 13.69 9.33 -14.35
C HIS A 29 12.44 9.71 -15.16
N GLU A 30 11.35 8.96 -15.06
CA GLU A 30 10.12 9.25 -15.79
C GLU A 30 9.00 9.66 -14.81
N HIS A 31 7.92 10.28 -15.28
CA HIS A 31 6.73 10.61 -14.47
C HIS A 31 6.15 9.42 -13.66
N GLN A 32 6.64 8.20 -13.92
CA GLN A 32 6.44 6.95 -13.19
C GLN A 32 7.11 6.90 -11.80
N GLY A 33 8.14 7.71 -11.53
CA GLY A 33 8.87 7.70 -10.25
C GLY A 33 7.99 8.14 -9.08
N LEU A 34 7.14 9.15 -9.29
CA LEU A 34 6.21 9.63 -8.26
C LEU A 34 5.11 8.59 -7.95
N LEU A 35 4.65 7.87 -8.98
CA LEU A 35 3.72 6.74 -8.83
C LEU A 35 4.37 5.57 -8.10
N ALA A 36 5.61 5.22 -8.44
CA ALA A 36 6.33 4.12 -7.81
C ALA A 36 6.60 4.39 -6.32
N VAL A 37 6.95 5.63 -5.96
CA VAL A 37 7.11 6.04 -4.56
C VAL A 37 5.78 5.97 -3.81
N LEU A 38 4.67 6.47 -4.39
CA LEU A 38 3.34 6.36 -3.78
C LEU A 38 2.92 4.92 -3.56
N MET A 39 3.12 4.06 -4.55
CA MET A 39 2.83 2.63 -4.45
C MET A 39 3.71 1.97 -3.39
N ALA A 40 5.01 2.28 -3.33
CA ALA A 40 5.90 1.75 -2.30
C ALA A 40 5.44 2.14 -0.89
N VAL A 41 5.09 3.41 -0.66
CA VAL A 41 4.55 3.87 0.63
C VAL A 41 3.27 3.11 1.00
N PHE A 42 2.39 2.87 0.03
CA PHE A 42 1.17 2.08 0.25
C PHE A 42 1.46 0.62 0.61
N PHE A 43 2.38 -0.04 -0.09
CA PHE A 43 2.76 -1.42 0.22
C PHE A 43 3.44 -1.56 1.59
N ILE A 44 4.26 -0.59 1.98
CA ILE A 44 4.86 -0.53 3.32
C ILE A 44 3.74 -0.36 4.37
N PHE A 45 2.80 0.56 4.15
CA PHE A 45 1.66 0.74 5.04
C PHE A 45 0.84 -0.55 5.20
N MET A 46 0.53 -1.24 4.09
CA MET A 46 -0.18 -2.53 4.13
C MET A 46 0.60 -3.59 4.90
N THR A 47 1.92 -3.68 4.71
CA THR A 47 2.77 -4.62 5.43
C THR A 47 2.76 -4.36 6.93
N VAL A 48 2.88 -3.10 7.35
CA VAL A 48 2.85 -2.71 8.77
C VAL A 48 1.46 -2.94 9.37
N TRP A 49 0.39 -2.58 8.65
CA TRP A 49 -0.99 -2.74 9.13
C TRP A 49 -1.38 -4.21 9.33
N TYR A 50 -1.09 -5.05 8.34
CA TYR A 50 -1.30 -6.49 8.45
C TYR A 50 -0.31 -7.12 9.46
N GLY A 51 0.92 -6.63 9.55
CA GLY A 51 1.92 -7.10 10.51
C GLY A 51 1.52 -6.81 11.97
N LEU A 52 0.96 -5.65 12.25
CA LEU A 52 0.43 -5.31 13.58
C LEU A 52 -0.76 -6.19 13.97
N ARG A 53 -1.58 -6.61 13.02
CA ARG A 53 -2.63 -7.61 13.27
C ARG A 53 -2.04 -8.99 13.59
N THR A 54 -1.09 -9.45 12.78
CA THR A 54 -0.54 -10.81 12.84
C THR A 54 0.43 -11.01 14.01
N PHE A 55 1.34 -10.06 14.28
CA PHE A 55 2.39 -10.20 15.29
C PHE A 55 2.01 -9.62 16.65
N ALA A 56 1.26 -8.51 16.68
CA ALA A 56 0.85 -7.85 17.91
C ALA A 56 -0.59 -8.20 18.34
N GLY A 57 -1.32 -8.99 17.53
CA GLY A 57 -2.68 -9.44 17.85
C GLY A 57 -3.71 -8.31 17.88
N TYR A 58 -3.38 -7.11 17.39
CA TYR A 58 -4.31 -5.99 17.42
C TYR A 58 -5.47 -6.25 16.43
N PRO A 59 -6.72 -5.96 16.81
CA PRO A 59 -7.89 -6.10 15.94
C PRO A 59 -7.96 -4.95 14.90
N MET A 60 -6.90 -4.78 14.12
CA MET A 60 -6.68 -3.73 13.11
C MET A 60 -7.78 -3.65 12.03
N PHE A 61 -8.58 -4.69 11.88
CA PHE A 61 -9.68 -4.76 10.91
C PHE A 61 -11.05 -4.86 11.58
N GLU A 62 -11.16 -4.56 12.86
CA GLU A 62 -12.44 -4.54 13.57
C GLU A 62 -12.70 -3.15 14.16
N GLY A 63 -13.99 -2.81 14.30
CA GLY A 63 -14.44 -1.54 14.85
C GLY A 63 -13.86 -0.31 14.15
N THR A 64 -13.38 0.65 14.94
CA THR A 64 -12.88 1.95 14.49
C THR A 64 -11.66 1.83 13.56
N LEU A 65 -10.80 0.83 13.76
CA LEU A 65 -9.59 0.65 12.95
C LEU A 65 -9.91 0.21 11.52
N ASN A 66 -10.99 -0.57 11.31
CA ASN A 66 -11.47 -0.91 9.96
C ASN A 66 -11.92 0.34 9.19
N ILE A 67 -12.62 1.25 9.87
CA ILE A 67 -13.08 2.51 9.28
C ILE A 67 -11.87 3.36 8.89
N ILE A 68 -10.90 3.50 9.78
CA ILE A 68 -9.65 4.23 9.52
C ILE A 68 -8.90 3.61 8.32
N PHE A 69 -8.77 2.29 8.29
CA PHE A 69 -8.16 1.56 7.20
C PHE A 69 -8.85 1.84 5.86
N ARG A 70 -10.19 1.78 5.81
CA ARG A 70 -10.99 2.10 4.62
C ARG A 70 -10.83 3.55 4.20
N CYS A 71 -10.76 4.49 5.14
CA CYS A 71 -10.51 5.90 4.84
C CYS A 71 -9.13 6.11 4.22
N ILE A 72 -8.09 5.45 4.73
CA ILE A 72 -6.73 5.54 4.19
C ILE A 72 -6.68 4.92 2.78
N LEU A 73 -7.30 3.75 2.60
CA LEU A 73 -7.45 3.11 1.28
C LEU A 73 -8.19 4.00 0.29
N GLY A 74 -9.30 4.61 0.73
CA GLY A 74 -10.08 5.54 -0.07
C GLY A 74 -9.27 6.78 -0.45
N GLY A 75 -8.57 7.37 0.50
CA GLY A 75 -7.67 8.50 0.25
C GLY A 75 -6.56 8.16 -0.74
N PHE A 76 -5.98 6.97 -0.63
CA PHE A 76 -4.97 6.49 -1.58
C PHE A 76 -5.54 6.31 -3.00
N LEU A 77 -6.74 5.74 -3.13
CA LEU A 77 -7.42 5.60 -4.42
C LEU A 77 -7.74 6.97 -5.05
N VAL A 78 -8.18 7.94 -4.24
CA VAL A 78 -8.42 9.32 -4.72
C VAL A 78 -7.11 9.97 -5.18
N ALA A 79 -6.02 9.81 -4.44
CA ALA A 79 -4.71 10.33 -4.83
C ALA A 79 -4.22 9.72 -6.15
N LEU A 80 -4.35 8.40 -6.32
CA LEU A 80 -4.04 7.73 -7.59
C LEU A 80 -4.92 8.24 -8.73
N GLY A 81 -6.23 8.40 -8.49
CA GLY A 81 -7.17 8.94 -9.47
C GLY A 81 -6.80 10.37 -9.91
N LEU A 82 -6.41 11.22 -8.97
CA LEU A 82 -5.95 12.59 -9.25
C LEU A 82 -4.66 12.59 -10.07
N ILE A 83 -3.67 11.75 -9.72
CA ILE A 83 -2.41 11.67 -10.48
C ILE A 83 -2.65 11.13 -11.88
N TYR A 84 -3.46 10.08 -12.02
CA TYR A 84 -3.85 9.54 -13.31
C TYR A 84 -4.56 10.60 -14.16
N TRP A 85 -5.50 11.33 -13.58
CA TRP A 85 -6.20 12.43 -14.26
C TRP A 85 -5.23 13.52 -14.69
N PHE A 86 -4.28 13.91 -13.83
CA PHE A 86 -3.27 14.92 -14.12
C PHE A 86 -2.34 14.49 -15.27
N ILE A 87 -1.92 13.23 -15.30
CA ILE A 87 -1.12 12.66 -16.39
C ILE A 87 -1.95 12.64 -17.69
N ARG A 88 -3.22 12.25 -17.63
CA ARG A 88 -4.10 12.23 -18.81
C ARG A 88 -4.38 13.61 -19.38
N LYS A 89 -4.49 14.64 -18.53
CA LYS A 89 -4.71 16.03 -18.96
C LYS A 89 -3.46 16.67 -19.60
N ARG A 90 -2.28 16.08 -19.40
CA ARG A 90 -0.98 16.58 -19.89
C ARG A 90 -0.54 15.89 -21.19
N LYS A 91 -1.28 14.90 -21.67
CA LYS A 91 -1.17 14.34 -23.03
C LYS A 91 -2.23 15.00 -23.92
#